data_AF-A0A7C4AYC5-F1
#
_entry.id   AF-A0A7C4AYC5-F1
#
_cell.length_a   1.000
_cell.length_b   1.000
_cell.length_c   1.000
_cell.angle_alpha   90.00
_cell.angle_beta   90.00
_cell.angle_gamma   90.00
#
_symmetry.space_group_name_H-M   'P 1'
#
loop_
_entity.id
_entity.type
_entity.pdbx_description
1 polymer ?
#
loop_
_entity_poly.entity_id
_entity_poly.type
_entity_poly.pdbx_seq_one_letter_code
_entity_poly.pdbx_strand_id
1 'polypeptide(L)'
;MCLKASEETRRIVRKPLGILLDEEGFRRLLEDFKGVIISVGDVVSQSLLDLGFNPGVCVVDGKTLRTCLHSVESFQQDRTVLRLVNPPGTISEEAWSVFKEALDSQPSTILVEGEEDLLTLVAVETAPVGSLVVYGQPGEGAVVIKVDASSKKNVSEILGTMEACG
;
A
#
# COMPACT_ATOMS: atom_id res chain seq x y z
N MET A 1 12.34 12.91 -10.95
CA MET A 1 12.86 11.63 -11.46
C MET A 1 11.89 10.53 -11.02
N CYS A 2 11.90 9.33 -11.59
CA CYS A 2 11.10 8.21 -11.07
C CYS A 2 11.90 6.91 -11.13
N LEU A 3 11.47 5.88 -10.40
CA LEU A 3 11.92 4.52 -10.60
C LEU A 3 10.90 3.80 -11.49
N LYS A 4 11.36 3.11 -12.53
CA LYS A 4 10.55 2.28 -13.41
C LYS A 4 10.83 0.81 -13.12
N ALA A 5 9.77 0.01 -13.03
CA ALA A 5 9.94 -1.42 -12.82
C ALA A 5 10.75 -2.06 -13.97
N SER A 6 11.81 -2.77 -13.62
CA SER A 6 12.55 -3.61 -14.56
C SER A 6 11.82 -4.94 -14.79
N GLU A 7 12.28 -5.73 -15.75
CA GLU A 7 11.78 -7.10 -15.94
C GLU A 7 11.98 -7.98 -14.71
N GLU A 8 13.06 -7.75 -13.96
CA GLU A 8 13.33 -8.44 -12.70
C GLU A 8 12.34 -8.00 -11.63
N THR A 9 12.14 -6.70 -11.44
CA THR A 9 11.15 -6.16 -10.49
C THR A 9 9.77 -6.75 -10.77
N ARG A 10 9.32 -6.73 -12.03
CA ARG A 10 8.02 -7.27 -12.44
C ARG A 10 7.87 -8.75 -12.09
N ARG A 11 8.93 -9.56 -12.25
CA ARG A 11 8.91 -10.99 -11.90
C ARG A 11 8.77 -11.21 -10.41
N ILE A 12 9.41 -10.38 -9.60
CA ILE A 12 9.38 -10.48 -8.14
C ILE A 12 7.99 -10.10 -7.61
N VAL A 13 7.48 -8.91 -7.98
CA VAL A 13 6.23 -8.35 -7.42
C VAL A 13 4.96 -9.04 -7.94
N ARG A 14 5.06 -9.91 -8.96
CA ARG A 14 3.95 -10.78 -9.39
C ARG A 14 3.58 -11.84 -8.36
N LYS A 15 4.48 -12.14 -7.42
CA LYS A 15 4.22 -13.06 -6.32
C LYS A 15 3.94 -12.26 -5.05
N PRO A 16 3.09 -12.77 -4.15
CA PRO A 16 2.94 -12.19 -2.82
C PRO A 16 4.31 -11.98 -2.15
N LEU A 17 4.58 -10.75 -1.72
CA LEU A 17 5.76 -10.35 -0.96
C LEU A 17 5.57 -10.57 0.56
N GLY A 18 4.38 -10.99 0.94
CA GLY A 18 3.99 -11.30 2.31
C GLY A 18 3.13 -12.55 2.38
N ILE A 19 2.34 -12.65 3.44
CA ILE A 19 1.50 -13.81 3.72
C ILE A 19 0.10 -13.54 3.16
N LEU A 20 -0.40 -14.44 2.31
CA LEU A 20 -1.82 -14.48 1.95
C LEU A 20 -2.61 -15.02 3.15
N LEU A 21 -3.62 -14.27 3.57
CA LEU A 21 -4.53 -14.70 4.63
C LEU A 21 -5.94 -14.76 4.06
N ASP A 22 -6.68 -15.78 4.48
CA ASP A 22 -8.13 -15.78 4.31
C ASP A 22 -8.78 -14.74 5.23
N GLU A 23 -10.08 -14.49 5.04
CA GLU A 23 -10.79 -13.49 5.84
C GLU A 23 -10.69 -13.73 7.35
N GLU A 24 -10.70 -15.00 7.78
CA GLU A 24 -10.64 -15.35 9.20
C GLU A 24 -9.24 -15.09 9.79
N GLY A 25 -8.18 -15.53 9.12
CA GLY A 25 -6.80 -15.26 9.51
C GLY A 25 -6.49 -13.77 9.50
N PHE A 26 -7.01 -13.04 8.51
CA PHE A 26 -6.89 -11.60 8.42
C PHE A 26 -7.56 -10.89 9.59
N ARG A 27 -8.82 -11.25 9.89
CA ARG A 27 -9.57 -10.68 11.03
C ARG A 27 -8.84 -10.93 12.35
N ARG A 28 -8.42 -12.18 12.62
CA ARG A 28 -7.69 -12.55 13.84
C ARG A 28 -6.39 -11.78 14.00
N LEU A 29 -5.65 -11.57 12.91
CA LEU A 29 -4.41 -10.79 12.95
C LEU A 29 -4.67 -9.34 13.38
N LEU A 30 -5.77 -8.75 12.92
CA LEU A 30 -6.08 -7.33 13.13
C LEU A 30 -6.75 -7.03 14.47
N GLU A 31 -7.56 -7.95 15.02
CA GLU A 31 -8.26 -7.77 16.31
C GLU A 31 -7.31 -7.40 17.46
N ASP A 32 -6.15 -8.06 17.53
CA ASP A 32 -5.15 -7.85 18.58
C ASP A 32 -4.05 -6.87 18.19
N PHE A 33 -4.04 -6.38 16.95
CA PHE A 33 -2.96 -5.52 16.46
C PHE A 33 -3.09 -4.09 17.01
N LYS A 34 -1.96 -3.55 17.50
CA LYS A 34 -1.87 -2.20 18.11
C LYS A 34 -0.90 -1.26 17.40
N GLY A 35 -0.36 -1.66 16.25
CA GLY A 35 0.55 -0.84 15.46
C GLY A 35 -0.16 -0.06 14.35
N VAL A 36 0.63 0.58 13.49
CA VAL A 36 0.11 1.27 12.30
C VAL A 36 -0.24 0.24 11.22
N ILE A 37 -1.44 0.35 10.65
CA ILE A 37 -1.86 -0.40 9.47
C ILE A 37 -1.82 0.54 8.28
N ILE A 38 -1.14 0.13 7.21
CA ILE A 38 -1.11 0.83 5.93
C ILE A 38 -1.77 -0.07 4.91
N SER A 39 -2.79 0.43 4.23
CA SER A 39 -3.50 -0.29 3.17
C SER A 39 -3.17 0.27 1.80
N VAL A 40 -2.91 -0.62 0.83
CA VAL A 40 -2.60 -0.25 -0.56
C VAL A 40 -3.56 -0.98 -1.50
N GLY A 41 -4.42 -0.21 -2.17
CA GLY A 41 -5.44 -0.69 -3.08
C GLY A 41 -6.85 -0.45 -2.57
N ASP A 42 -7.75 -0.10 -3.48
CA ASP A 42 -9.15 0.26 -3.21
C ASP A 42 -9.91 -0.82 -2.42
N VAL A 43 -9.87 -2.07 -2.91
CA VAL A 43 -10.68 -3.18 -2.37
C VAL A 43 -10.24 -3.55 -0.96
N VAL A 44 -8.93 -3.64 -0.73
CA VAL A 44 -8.42 -4.04 0.59
C VAL A 44 -8.60 -2.92 1.62
N SER A 45 -8.46 -1.67 1.19
CA SER A 45 -8.72 -0.50 2.03
C SER A 45 -10.19 -0.43 2.44
N GLN A 46 -11.12 -0.64 1.49
CA GLN A 46 -12.56 -0.68 1.80
C GLN A 46 -12.91 -1.88 2.70
N SER A 47 -12.36 -3.06 2.41
CA SER A 47 -12.61 -4.27 3.21
C SER A 47 -12.18 -4.11 4.68
N LEU A 48 -11.03 -3.45 4.91
CA LEU A 48 -10.57 -3.11 6.26
C LEU A 48 -11.57 -2.23 6.99
N LEU A 49 -12.03 -1.15 6.34
CA LEU A 49 -13.01 -0.22 6.90
C LEU A 49 -14.35 -0.90 7.19
N ASP A 50 -14.85 -1.72 6.26
CA ASP A 50 -16.12 -2.45 6.41
C ASP A 50 -16.08 -3.47 7.57
N LEU A 51 -14.91 -4.04 7.84
CA LEU A 51 -14.66 -4.91 8.99
C LEU A 51 -14.44 -4.16 10.31
N GLY A 52 -14.49 -2.82 10.30
CA GLY A 52 -14.30 -1.98 11.48
C GLY A 52 -12.83 -1.72 11.85
N PHE A 53 -11.88 -2.11 10.99
CA PHE A 53 -10.47 -1.78 11.16
C PHE A 53 -10.17 -0.45 10.47
N ASN A 54 -9.60 0.51 11.20
CA ASN A 54 -9.27 1.82 10.65
C ASN A 54 -7.76 1.89 10.31
N PRO A 55 -7.36 1.81 9.02
CA PRO A 55 -5.96 1.94 8.66
C PRO A 55 -5.45 3.34 9.02
N GLY A 56 -4.21 3.43 9.51
CA GLY A 56 -3.55 4.72 9.73
C GLY A 56 -3.33 5.45 8.41
N VAL A 57 -2.98 4.71 7.35
CA VAL A 57 -2.82 5.24 5.98
C VAL A 57 -3.57 4.36 5.00
N CYS A 58 -4.35 4.98 4.10
CA CYS A 58 -4.94 4.31 2.93
C CYS A 58 -4.28 4.85 1.67
N VAL A 59 -3.93 3.99 0.73
CA VAL A 59 -3.34 4.36 -0.56
C VAL A 59 -4.23 3.79 -1.65
N VAL A 60 -4.91 4.67 -2.40
CA VAL A 60 -6.00 4.29 -3.30
C VAL A 60 -5.93 5.09 -4.59
N ASP A 61 -6.18 4.44 -5.73
CA ASP A 61 -6.26 5.10 -7.04
C ASP A 61 -7.72 5.39 -7.49
N GLY A 62 -8.67 4.79 -6.78
CA GLY A 62 -10.10 4.94 -7.02
C GLY A 62 -10.60 4.32 -8.33
N LYS A 63 -9.78 3.55 -9.05
CA LYS A 63 -10.18 2.92 -10.31
C LYS A 63 -11.09 1.72 -10.08
N THR A 64 -10.84 0.93 -9.04
CA THR A 64 -11.63 -0.26 -8.74
C THR A 64 -12.95 0.11 -8.07
N LEU A 65 -12.98 1.19 -7.27
CA LEU A 65 -14.21 1.71 -6.66
C LEU A 65 -15.32 2.03 -7.67
N ARG A 66 -14.95 2.54 -8.86
CA ARG A 66 -15.89 2.83 -9.96
C ARG A 66 -16.63 1.58 -10.44
N THR A 67 -16.04 0.40 -10.27
CA THR A 67 -16.64 -0.88 -10.64
C THR A 67 -17.47 -1.47 -9.49
N CYS A 68 -17.12 -1.14 -8.24
CA CYS A 68 -17.77 -1.68 -7.04
C CYS A 68 -18.88 -0.78 -6.46
N LEU A 69 -19.30 0.29 -7.17
CA LEU A 69 -20.30 1.28 -6.69
C LEU A 69 -19.90 2.04 -5.42
N HIS A 70 -18.62 2.02 -5.06
CA HIS A 70 -18.10 2.81 -3.94
C HIS A 70 -17.52 4.15 -4.46
N SER A 71 -17.51 5.15 -3.59
CA SER A 71 -16.96 6.48 -3.89
C SER A 71 -15.60 6.64 -3.23
N VAL A 72 -14.65 7.29 -3.90
CA VAL A 72 -13.39 7.74 -3.26
C VAL A 72 -13.63 8.63 -2.04
N GLU A 73 -14.81 9.23 -1.92
CA GLU A 73 -15.22 10.05 -0.77
C GLU A 73 -15.22 9.27 0.53
N SER A 74 -15.46 7.94 0.51
CA SER A 74 -15.40 7.10 1.72
C SER A 74 -14.00 7.11 2.34
N PHE A 75 -12.96 7.29 1.53
CA PHE A 75 -11.58 7.40 1.98
C PHE A 75 -11.16 8.81 2.39
N GLN A 76 -12.03 9.81 2.25
CA GLN A 76 -11.71 11.20 2.54
C GLN A 76 -12.34 11.68 3.86
N GLN A 77 -13.41 11.03 4.31
CA GLN A 77 -14.11 11.42 5.54
C GLN A 77 -13.19 11.26 6.76
N ASP A 78 -13.06 12.34 7.54
CA ASP A 78 -12.25 12.41 8.78
C ASP A 78 -10.78 12.01 8.61
N ARG A 79 -10.23 12.12 7.40
CA ARG A 79 -8.84 11.78 7.07
C ARG A 79 -8.11 12.93 6.39
N THR A 80 -6.83 13.10 6.70
CA THR A 80 -5.96 13.99 5.92
C THR A 80 -5.80 13.44 4.51
N VAL A 81 -6.11 14.22 3.48
CA VAL A 81 -6.01 13.77 2.08
C VAL A 81 -4.76 14.35 1.42
N LEU A 82 -3.88 13.46 0.99
CA LEU A 82 -2.68 13.78 0.22
C LEU A 82 -2.85 13.26 -1.21
N ARG A 83 -2.22 13.93 -2.18
CA ARG A 83 -2.27 13.54 -3.60
C ARG A 83 -0.89 13.13 -4.06
N LEU A 84 -0.84 12.09 -4.89
CA LEU A 84 0.40 11.55 -5.45
C LEU A 84 0.15 11.20 -6.91
N VAL A 85 0.96 11.72 -7.83
CA VAL A 85 0.90 11.30 -9.23
C VAL A 85 1.90 10.16 -9.40
N ASN A 86 1.45 8.97 -9.82
CA ASN A 86 2.32 7.81 -9.99
C ASN A 86 2.04 7.06 -11.29
N PRO A 87 2.78 7.35 -12.39
CA PRO A 87 2.56 6.71 -13.68
C PRO A 87 2.61 5.18 -13.63
N PRO A 88 1.94 4.49 -14.58
CA PRO A 88 1.94 3.02 -14.65
C PRO A 88 3.32 2.38 -14.61
N GLY A 89 3.49 1.36 -13.78
CA GLY A 89 4.74 0.62 -13.63
C GLY A 89 5.92 1.45 -13.11
N THR A 90 5.65 2.55 -12.40
CA THR A 90 6.68 3.40 -11.79
C THR A 90 6.44 3.63 -10.29
N ILE A 91 7.46 4.22 -9.65
CA ILE A 91 7.38 4.86 -8.35
C ILE A 91 7.92 6.28 -8.52
N SER A 92 7.05 7.28 -8.36
CA SER A 92 7.42 8.69 -8.37
C SER A 92 8.35 9.04 -7.21
N GLU A 93 9.34 9.91 -7.45
CA GLU A 93 10.29 10.36 -6.43
C GLU A 93 9.61 11.04 -5.22
N GLU A 94 8.50 11.75 -5.45
CA GLU A 94 7.70 12.37 -4.38
C GLU A 94 6.98 11.36 -3.47
N ALA A 95 6.88 10.08 -3.87
CA ALA A 95 6.19 9.06 -3.09
C ALA A 95 6.76 8.94 -1.67
N TRP A 96 8.08 8.96 -1.50
CA TRP A 96 8.69 8.84 -0.17
C TRP A 96 8.33 9.99 0.76
N SER A 97 8.29 11.23 0.26
CA SER A 97 7.86 12.38 1.06
C SER A 97 6.38 12.30 1.40
N VAL A 98 5.53 11.96 0.43
CA VAL A 98 4.07 11.87 0.63
C VAL A 98 3.74 10.75 1.64
N PHE A 99 4.40 9.60 1.57
CA PHE A 99 4.20 8.52 2.53
C PHE A 99 4.62 8.91 3.95
N LYS A 100 5.74 9.63 4.11
CA LYS A 100 6.16 10.13 5.43
C LYS A 100 5.14 11.13 5.99
N GLU A 101 4.69 12.08 5.18
CA GLU A 101 3.66 13.04 5.59
C GLU A 101 2.34 12.36 5.94
N ALA A 102 1.95 11.33 5.19
CA ALA A 102 0.77 10.52 5.48
C ALA A 102 0.89 9.81 6.83
N LEU A 103 2.06 9.24 7.13
CA LEU A 103 2.36 8.58 8.40
C LEU A 103 2.38 9.56 9.58
N ASP A 104 2.78 10.81 9.37
CA ASP A 104 2.78 11.83 10.42
C ASP A 104 1.37 12.43 10.66
N SER A 105 0.49 12.35 9.65
CA SER A 105 -0.84 12.98 9.65
C SER A 105 -2.00 11.98 9.80
N GLN A 106 -1.74 10.81 10.41
CA GLN A 106 -2.73 9.74 10.56
C GLN A 106 -3.97 10.19 11.39
N PRO A 107 -5.19 9.79 11.01
CA PRO A 107 -5.52 8.96 9.86
C PRO A 107 -5.46 9.75 8.55
N SER A 108 -4.85 9.16 7.52
CA SER A 108 -4.62 9.84 6.24
C SER A 108 -4.89 8.95 5.03
N THR A 109 -5.13 9.57 3.88
CA THR A 109 -5.35 8.90 2.60
C THR A 109 -4.48 9.53 1.54
N ILE A 110 -3.71 8.70 0.84
CA ILE A 110 -2.97 9.06 -0.36
C ILE A 110 -3.86 8.70 -1.56
N LEU A 111 -4.38 9.71 -2.25
CA LEU A 111 -5.09 9.55 -3.51
C LEU A 111 -4.08 9.56 -4.65
N VAL A 112 -3.99 8.43 -5.34
CA VAL A 112 -3.03 8.19 -6.41
C VAL A 112 -3.66 8.51 -7.76
N GLU A 113 -3.08 9.44 -8.50
CA GLU A 113 -3.35 9.62 -9.92
C GLU A 113 -2.37 8.76 -10.72
N GLY A 114 -2.82 7.56 -11.10
CA GLY A 114 -1.98 6.56 -11.77
C GLY A 114 -2.14 5.20 -11.12
N GLU A 115 -1.06 4.44 -10.91
CA GLU A 115 -1.09 3.10 -10.30
C GLU A 115 -0.51 3.11 -8.88
N GLU A 116 -1.10 2.34 -7.97
CA GLU A 116 -0.69 2.22 -6.58
C GLU A 116 0.09 0.93 -6.27
N ASP A 117 0.06 -0.09 -7.13
CA ASP A 117 0.59 -1.43 -6.82
C ASP A 117 2.04 -1.42 -6.33
N LEU A 118 2.93 -0.73 -7.08
CA LEU A 118 4.35 -0.62 -6.73
C LEU A 118 4.60 0.27 -5.50
N LEU A 119 3.65 1.13 -5.13
CA LEU A 119 3.75 1.94 -3.91
C LEU A 119 3.69 1.09 -2.65
N THR A 120 3.29 -0.19 -2.74
CA THR A 120 3.47 -1.18 -1.66
C THR A 120 4.94 -1.25 -1.20
N LEU A 121 5.90 -1.13 -2.12
CA LEU A 121 7.32 -1.12 -1.77
C LEU A 121 7.66 0.12 -0.92
N VAL A 122 7.19 1.30 -1.34
CA VAL A 122 7.37 2.54 -0.57
C VAL A 122 6.68 2.46 0.79
N ALA A 123 5.49 1.86 0.86
CA ALA A 123 4.76 1.63 2.11
C ALA A 123 5.61 0.85 3.11
N VAL A 124 6.18 -0.29 2.70
CA VAL A 124 7.02 -1.13 3.58
C VAL A 124 8.32 -0.41 3.97
N GLU A 125 8.97 0.27 3.02
CA GLU A 125 10.22 0.97 3.25
C GLU A 125 10.06 2.15 4.23
N THR A 126 8.96 2.89 4.16
CA THR A 126 8.71 4.07 5.00
C THR A 126 8.03 3.76 6.33
N ALA A 127 7.24 2.69 6.42
CA ALA A 127 6.49 2.34 7.62
C ALA A 127 7.38 2.15 8.87
N PRO A 128 6.91 2.53 10.08
CA PRO A 128 7.60 2.18 11.31
C PRO A 128 7.73 0.66 11.48
N VAL A 129 8.84 0.18 12.07
CA VAL A 129 8.97 -1.25 12.44
C VAL A 129 7.85 -1.63 13.43
N GLY A 130 7.25 -2.80 13.22
CA GLY A 130 6.08 -3.26 13.95
C GLY A 130 4.74 -2.93 13.28
N SER A 131 4.74 -2.17 12.18
CA SER A 131 3.54 -1.90 11.38
C SER A 131 3.11 -3.11 10.55
N LEU A 132 1.89 -3.06 10.01
CA LEU A 132 1.42 -3.95 8.96
C LEU A 132 1.18 -3.16 7.67
N VAL A 133 1.70 -3.67 6.55
CA VAL A 133 1.29 -3.23 5.21
C VAL A 133 0.38 -4.31 4.64
N VAL A 134 -0.82 -3.91 4.25
CA VAL A 134 -1.81 -4.79 3.63
C VAL A 134 -2.06 -4.30 2.21
N TYR A 135 -1.98 -5.19 1.23
CA TYR A 135 -2.21 -4.83 -0.16
C TYR A 135 -2.95 -5.93 -0.92
N GLY A 136 -3.59 -5.57 -2.04
CA GLY A 136 -4.23 -6.52 -2.92
C GLY A 136 -3.23 -7.18 -3.87
N GLN A 137 -3.28 -8.50 -4.00
CA GLN A 137 -2.56 -9.25 -5.03
C GLN A 137 -3.56 -9.72 -6.10
N PRO A 138 -3.39 -9.31 -7.37
CA PRO A 138 -4.27 -9.74 -8.45
C PRO A 138 -4.38 -11.26 -8.55
N GLY A 139 -5.61 -11.78 -8.50
CA GLY A 139 -5.92 -13.21 -8.60
C GLY A 139 -5.70 -14.04 -7.34
N GLU A 140 -5.14 -13.46 -6.28
CA GLU A 140 -4.76 -14.20 -5.05
C GLU A 140 -5.47 -13.66 -3.79
N GLY A 141 -5.75 -12.36 -3.72
CA GLY A 141 -6.46 -11.74 -2.59
C GLY A 141 -5.58 -10.81 -1.75
N ALA A 142 -5.94 -10.61 -0.47
CA ALA A 142 -5.22 -9.70 0.42
C ALA A 142 -3.93 -10.33 0.96
N VAL A 143 -2.82 -9.58 0.85
CA VAL A 143 -1.50 -9.96 1.35
C VAL A 143 -1.12 -9.06 2.51
N VAL A 144 -0.56 -9.65 3.56
CA VAL A 144 -0.04 -8.92 4.72
C VAL A 144 1.47 -9.05 4.81
N ILE A 145 2.14 -7.90 4.95
CA ILE A 145 3.56 -7.80 5.26
C ILE A 145 3.69 -7.21 6.66
N LYS A 146 4.33 -7.96 7.56
CA LYS A 146 4.81 -7.41 8.84
C LYS A 146 6.07 -6.60 8.57
N VAL A 147 6.06 -5.34 9.02
CA VAL A 147 7.20 -4.44 8.82
C VAL A 147 8.24 -4.71 9.90
N ASP A 148 9.38 -5.23 9.49
CA ASP A 148 10.55 -5.47 10.31
C ASP A 148 11.83 -5.20 9.52
N ALA A 149 12.99 -5.40 10.15
CA ALA A 149 14.27 -5.18 9.48
C ALA A 149 14.46 -6.08 8.24
N SER A 150 13.91 -7.29 8.26
CA SER A 150 14.02 -8.24 7.14
C SER A 150 13.13 -7.83 5.98
N SER A 151 11.88 -7.48 6.23
CA SER A 151 10.95 -7.08 5.16
C SER A 151 11.37 -5.74 4.53
N LYS A 152 11.88 -4.78 5.33
CA LYS A 152 12.51 -3.56 4.81
C LYS A 152 13.74 -3.84 3.96
N LYS A 153 14.62 -4.74 4.40
CA LYS A 153 15.81 -5.12 3.61
C LYS A 153 15.41 -5.75 2.27
N ASN A 154 14.48 -6.70 2.29
CA ASN A 154 13.98 -7.33 1.07
C ASN A 154 13.41 -6.30 0.08
N VAL A 155 12.60 -5.36 0.59
CA VAL A 155 12.05 -4.29 -0.25
C VAL A 155 13.12 -3.35 -0.80
N SER A 156 14.13 -2.99 0.00
CA SER A 156 15.26 -2.19 -0.47
C SER A 156 16.05 -2.90 -1.58
N GLU A 157 16.25 -4.23 -1.46
CA GLU A 157 16.85 -5.05 -2.51
C GLU A 157 16.00 -5.03 -3.80
N ILE A 158 14.67 -5.15 -3.69
CA ILE A 158 13.75 -5.07 -4.85
C ILE A 158 13.80 -3.68 -5.50
N LEU A 159 13.77 -2.61 -4.72
CA LEU A 159 13.89 -1.23 -5.23
C LEU A 159 15.21 -1.03 -5.97
N GLY A 160 16.29 -1.67 -5.51
CA GLY A 160 17.59 -1.68 -6.19
C GLY A 160 17.60 -2.37 -7.56
N THR A 161 16.58 -3.18 -7.88
CA THR A 161 16.42 -3.78 -9.22
C THR A 161 15.70 -2.88 -10.22
N MET A 162 15.13 -1.75 -9.76
CA MET A 162 14.39 -0.82 -10.62
C MET A 162 15.33 0.10 -11.40
N GLU A 163 14.84 0.62 -12.52
CA GLU A 163 15.60 1.50 -13.42
C GLU A 163 15.23 2.97 -13.18
N ALA A 164 16.18 3.89 -13.25
CA ALA A 164 15.87 5.31 -13.23
C ALA A 164 15.13 5.71 -14.52
N CYS A 165 14.07 6.50 -14.39
CA CYS A 165 13.42 7.15 -15.52
C CYS A 165 14.38 8.17 -16.13
N GLY A 166 14.68 8.02 -17.42
CA GLY A 166 15.44 8.99 -18.22
C GLY A 166 14.63 10.22 -18.62
#